data_AF-A0A373NGW2-F1
#
_entry.id   AF-A0A373NGW2-F1
#
_cell.length_a   1.000
_cell.length_b   1.000
_cell.length_c   1.000
_cell.angle_alpha   90.00
_cell.angle_beta   90.00
_cell.angle_gamma   90.00
#
_symmetry.space_group_name_H-M   'P 1'
#
loop_
_entity.id
_entity.type
_entity.pdbx_description
1 polymer ?
#
loop_
_entity_poly.entity_id
_entity_poly.type
_entity_poly.pdbx_seq_one_letter_code
_entity_poly.pdbx_strand_id
1 'polypeptide(L)'
;MKKYILPAVLLAAGFSLSTIGFQKQEIKAAEEIGTEVEETSTEQVKISPTEGESDGMALYSSCPFIYEETEWELQTFVQEDMLIDGELAMDDRGHFLIQVSSGEDSYVMFDDIVQLGMPEADAWIDDQEKLHIVVRDVRTARYRVTDFTYDSEKKEFVGNDVLNGDGINYLGTTGK
;
A
#
# COMPACT_ATOMS: atom_id res chain seq x y z
N MET A 1 5.88 -7.04 68.65
CA MET A 1 7.30 -6.70 68.90
C MET A 1 8.01 -6.81 67.55
N LYS A 2 8.65 -5.84 66.90
CA LYS A 2 9.17 -4.50 67.22
C LYS A 2 9.22 -3.76 65.86
N LYS A 3 8.78 -2.50 65.82
CA LYS A 3 8.97 -1.57 64.68
C LYS A 3 10.29 -0.82 64.88
N TYR A 4 11.17 -0.79 63.87
CA TYR A 4 12.32 0.12 63.76
C TYR A 4 12.53 0.35 62.25
N ILE A 5 12.08 1.46 61.66
CA ILE A 5 12.73 2.79 61.57
C ILE A 5 14.17 2.67 61.05
N LEU A 6 14.34 3.03 59.78
CA LEU A 6 15.62 3.31 59.12
C LEU A 6 16.37 4.45 59.82
N PRO A 7 17.70 4.45 59.72
CA PRO A 7 18.43 5.69 59.50
C PRO A 7 19.18 5.64 58.16
N ALA A 8 18.95 6.69 57.36
CA ALA A 8 19.77 7.06 56.23
C ALA A 8 21.19 7.37 56.68
N VAL A 9 22.18 6.81 56.00
CA VAL A 9 23.58 7.27 56.06
C VAL A 9 23.97 7.65 54.64
N LEU A 10 24.03 8.96 54.40
CA LEU A 10 24.79 9.53 53.29
C LEU A 10 26.28 9.26 53.54
N LEU A 11 26.94 8.57 52.62
CA LEU A 11 28.38 8.70 52.43
C LEU A 11 28.64 9.05 50.97
N ALA A 12 28.97 10.32 50.74
CA ALA A 12 29.58 10.76 49.50
C ALA A 12 31.04 10.30 49.50
N ALA A 13 31.42 9.47 48.53
CA ALA A 13 32.80 9.22 48.18
C ALA A 13 32.96 9.56 46.69
N GLY A 14 33.67 10.65 46.44
CA GLY A 14 34.01 11.09 45.10
C GLY A 14 35.13 10.27 44.48
N PHE A 15 35.03 10.14 43.16
CA PHE A 15 36.09 10.14 42.15
C PHE A 15 37.26 9.15 42.28
N SER A 16 37.18 8.11 41.45
CA SER A 16 38.31 7.74 40.59
C SER A 16 37.80 7.43 39.18
N LEU A 17 37.91 8.40 38.27
CA LEU A 17 37.82 8.17 36.83
C LEU A 17 39.10 7.49 36.36
N SER A 18 38.97 6.26 35.86
CA SER A 18 39.91 5.72 34.87
C SER A 18 39.12 5.53 33.58
N THR A 19 39.37 6.42 32.62
CA THR A 19 38.79 6.42 31.27
C THR A 19 39.33 5.23 30.47
N ILE A 20 38.47 4.25 30.20
CA ILE A 20 38.60 3.37 29.03
C ILE A 20 37.24 3.39 28.34
N GLY A 21 37.25 3.90 27.11
CA GLY A 21 36.06 4.20 26.33
C GLY A 21 35.27 2.96 25.94
N PHE A 22 34.03 2.95 26.38
CA PHE A 22 32.92 2.26 25.74
C PHE A 22 31.71 3.14 25.99
N GLN A 23 31.32 3.97 25.02
CA GLN A 23 30.08 4.76 25.13
C GLN A 23 28.88 3.82 25.00
N LYS A 24 28.52 3.20 26.11
CA LYS A 24 27.19 2.67 26.36
C LYS A 24 26.33 3.89 26.69
N GLN A 25 25.62 4.43 25.69
CA GLN A 25 24.58 5.41 25.95
C GLN A 25 23.49 4.71 26.77
N GLU A 26 23.36 5.17 28.00
CA GLU A 26 22.26 4.82 28.89
C GLU A 26 20.95 5.30 28.27
N ILE A 27 20.00 4.38 28.19
CA ILE A 27 18.60 4.65 27.87
C ILE A 27 18.07 5.55 28.99
N LYS A 28 18.02 6.86 28.74
CA LYS A 28 17.15 7.75 29.50
C LYS A 28 15.73 7.44 29.07
N ALA A 29 14.90 7.04 30.03
CA ALA A 29 13.46 7.08 29.92
C ALA A 29 13.07 8.53 29.55
N ALA A 30 12.79 8.74 28.27
CA ALA A 30 12.12 9.91 27.76
C ALA A 30 10.65 9.55 27.63
N GLU A 31 9.82 10.51 27.99
CA GLU A 31 8.37 10.51 28.04
C GLU A 31 7.69 9.65 26.97
N GLU A 32 6.58 9.02 27.35
CA GLU A 32 5.50 8.65 26.45
C GLU A 32 5.16 9.85 25.58
N ILE A 33 5.81 9.95 24.41
CA ILE A 33 5.25 10.65 23.28
C ILE A 33 4.14 9.71 22.82
N GLY A 34 2.92 9.98 23.26
CA GLY A 34 1.75 9.46 22.60
C GLY A 34 1.89 9.85 21.14
N THR A 35 2.30 8.90 20.31
CA THR A 35 2.15 9.00 18.88
C THR A 35 0.64 8.94 18.66
N GLU A 36 0.01 10.11 18.71
CA GLU A 36 -1.23 10.34 17.99
C GLU A 36 -0.89 9.99 16.55
N VAL A 37 -1.21 8.75 16.17
CA VAL A 37 -1.39 8.40 14.77
C VAL A 37 -2.47 9.36 14.32
N GLU A 38 -2.07 10.41 13.62
CA GLU A 38 -2.99 11.20 12.81
C GLU A 38 -3.73 10.16 11.97
N GLU A 39 -4.98 9.87 12.35
CA GLU A 39 -5.91 9.22 11.46
C GLU A 39 -6.10 10.20 10.31
N THR A 40 -5.22 10.10 9.32
CA THR A 40 -5.44 10.70 8.01
C THR A 40 -6.78 10.13 7.57
N SER A 41 -7.83 10.95 7.59
CA SER A 41 -9.14 10.57 7.09
C SER A 41 -8.96 10.16 5.63
N THR A 42 -8.88 8.85 5.39
CA THR A 42 -8.71 8.30 4.05
C THR A 42 -9.99 8.59 3.29
N GLU A 43 -9.89 9.42 2.26
CA GLU A 43 -11.01 9.70 1.37
C GLU A 43 -11.40 8.40 0.67
N GLN A 44 -12.63 7.92 0.93
CA GLN A 44 -13.14 6.71 0.30
C GLN A 44 -13.47 7.01 -1.15
N VAL A 45 -12.86 6.28 -2.07
CA VAL A 45 -13.13 6.40 -3.50
C VAL A 45 -14.22 5.38 -3.85
N LYS A 46 -15.27 5.82 -4.54
CA LYS A 46 -16.31 4.92 -5.05
C LYS A 46 -16.15 4.75 -6.55
N ILE A 47 -16.12 3.50 -7.00
CA ILE A 47 -16.02 3.16 -8.42
C ILE A 47 -17.31 2.45 -8.83
N SER A 48 -18.06 3.10 -9.70
CA SER A 48 -19.23 2.52 -10.38
C SER A 48 -18.80 1.91 -11.72
N PRO A 49 -19.59 0.99 -12.29
CA PRO A 49 -19.27 0.42 -13.58
C PRO A 49 -19.31 1.50 -14.67
N THR A 50 -18.40 1.39 -15.62
CA THR A 50 -18.27 2.23 -16.81
C THR A 50 -18.23 1.36 -18.06
N GLU A 51 -18.64 1.91 -19.20
CA GLU A 51 -18.30 1.29 -20.49
C GLU A 51 -16.78 1.35 -20.66
N GLY A 52 -16.15 0.20 -20.92
CA GLY A 52 -14.69 0.13 -21.03
C GLY A 52 -14.18 0.96 -22.20
N GLU A 53 -13.49 2.06 -21.92
CA GLU A 53 -12.78 2.86 -22.92
C GLU A 53 -11.31 2.42 -22.90
N SER A 54 -10.93 1.57 -23.87
CA SER A 54 -9.57 1.05 -24.04
C SER A 54 -8.96 1.47 -25.38
N ASP A 55 -9.42 2.59 -25.96
CA ASP A 55 -8.92 3.06 -27.26
C ASP A 55 -7.43 3.46 -27.14
N GLY A 56 -6.61 2.96 -28.07
CA GLY A 56 -5.15 3.13 -28.02
C GLY A 56 -4.42 2.34 -26.92
N MET A 57 -5.12 1.43 -26.24
CA MET A 57 -4.56 0.58 -25.18
C MET A 57 -4.51 -0.89 -25.61
N ALA A 58 -3.43 -1.58 -25.26
CA ALA A 58 -3.24 -3.01 -25.45
C ALA A 58 -3.27 -3.78 -24.13
N LEU A 59 -3.91 -4.96 -24.12
CA LEU A 59 -3.92 -5.84 -22.95
C LEU A 59 -2.51 -6.38 -22.69
N TYR A 60 -1.96 -6.05 -21.52
CA TYR A 60 -0.64 -6.51 -21.09
C TYR A 60 -0.73 -7.79 -20.24
N SER A 61 -1.67 -7.83 -19.30
CA SER A 61 -1.86 -8.97 -18.39
C SER A 61 -3.32 -9.13 -18.03
N SER A 62 -3.77 -10.37 -17.84
CA SER A 62 -5.10 -10.67 -17.31
C SER A 62 -5.09 -11.84 -16.34
N CYS A 63 -6.03 -11.81 -15.40
CA CYS A 63 -6.25 -12.84 -14.40
C CYS A 63 -7.77 -13.11 -14.30
N PRO A 64 -8.27 -14.19 -14.93
CA PRO A 64 -9.67 -14.59 -14.80
C PRO A 64 -9.93 -15.29 -13.47
N PHE A 65 -11.10 -15.03 -12.87
CA PHE A 65 -11.56 -15.67 -11.63
C PHE A 65 -13.08 -15.76 -11.56
N ILE A 66 -13.60 -16.50 -10.57
CA ILE A 66 -15.03 -16.65 -10.30
C ILE A 66 -15.35 -15.99 -8.97
N TYR A 67 -16.40 -15.17 -8.93
CA TYR A 67 -16.95 -14.57 -7.71
C TYR A 67 -18.48 -14.52 -7.82
N GLU A 68 -19.20 -14.94 -6.77
CA GLU A 68 -20.67 -15.04 -6.76
C GLU A 68 -21.24 -15.75 -8.02
N GLU A 69 -20.64 -16.90 -8.38
CA GLU A 69 -20.99 -17.70 -9.58
C GLU A 69 -20.86 -16.96 -10.93
N THR A 70 -20.25 -15.77 -10.94
CA THR A 70 -20.03 -14.94 -12.12
C THR A 70 -18.57 -14.95 -12.52
N GLU A 71 -18.29 -14.88 -13.82
CA GLU A 71 -16.93 -14.75 -14.35
C GLU A 71 -16.47 -13.30 -14.27
N TRP A 72 -15.27 -13.11 -13.72
CA TRP A 72 -14.60 -11.83 -13.60
C TRP A 72 -13.21 -11.90 -14.23
N GLU A 73 -12.69 -10.77 -14.67
CA GLU A 73 -11.32 -10.67 -15.17
C GLU A 73 -10.67 -9.38 -14.65
N LEU A 74 -9.56 -9.53 -13.92
CA LEU A 74 -8.67 -8.42 -13.57
C LEU A 74 -7.69 -8.23 -14.71
N GLN A 75 -7.63 -7.04 -15.29
CA GLN A 75 -6.88 -6.75 -16.49
C GLN A 75 -5.97 -5.53 -16.28
N THR A 76 -4.76 -5.60 -16.82
CA THR A 76 -3.85 -4.46 -16.95
C THR A 76 -3.63 -4.20 -18.42
N PHE A 77 -3.91 -2.97 -18.83
CA PHE A 77 -3.66 -2.45 -20.16
C PHE A 77 -2.54 -1.41 -20.11
N VAL A 78 -1.81 -1.31 -21.21
CA VAL A 78 -0.77 -0.32 -21.43
C VAL A 78 -0.95 0.31 -22.81
N GLN A 79 -0.38 1.48 -23.05
CA GLN A 79 -0.42 2.10 -24.37
C GLN A 79 0.16 1.14 -25.44
N GLU A 80 -0.47 1.03 -26.62
CA GLU A 80 -0.12 0.04 -27.64
C GLU A 80 1.38 0.05 -28.04
N ASP A 81 1.98 1.24 -28.11
CA ASP A 81 3.38 1.43 -28.49
C ASP A 81 4.38 1.06 -27.38
N MET A 82 3.90 0.74 -26.17
CA MET A 82 4.73 0.20 -25.09
C MET A 82 4.92 -1.31 -25.17
N LEU A 83 4.10 -2.04 -25.92
CA LEU A 83 4.27 -3.48 -26.09
C LEU A 83 5.07 -3.77 -27.36
N ILE A 84 6.35 -4.11 -27.18
CA ILE A 84 7.24 -4.49 -28.27
C ILE A 84 7.51 -5.99 -28.12
N ASP A 85 7.07 -6.76 -29.11
CA ASP A 85 7.21 -8.23 -29.11
C ASP A 85 6.60 -8.92 -27.86
N GLY A 86 5.59 -8.29 -27.24
CA GLY A 86 4.94 -8.78 -26.01
C GLY A 86 5.69 -8.45 -24.72
N GLU A 87 6.82 -7.75 -24.81
CA GLU A 87 7.54 -7.22 -23.65
C GLU A 87 7.19 -5.74 -23.45
N LEU A 88 7.10 -5.36 -22.17
CA LEU A 88 6.82 -3.98 -21.79
C LEU A 88 8.08 -3.13 -21.95
N ALA A 89 8.07 -2.24 -22.94
CA ALA A 89 9.08 -1.21 -23.13
C ALA A 89 8.75 -0.01 -22.24
N MET A 90 9.51 0.15 -21.15
CA MET A 90 9.34 1.27 -20.22
C MET A 90 9.82 2.58 -20.87
N ASP A 91 8.93 3.57 -20.97
CA ASP A 91 9.19 4.98 -21.35
C ASP A 91 8.69 5.90 -20.22
N ASP A 92 9.14 7.15 -20.21
CA ASP A 92 8.76 8.19 -19.23
C ASP A 92 7.29 8.64 -19.34
N ARG A 93 6.50 8.00 -20.22
CA ARG A 93 5.10 8.31 -20.55
C ARG A 93 4.21 7.08 -20.49
N GLY A 94 4.57 6.08 -19.69
CA GLY A 94 3.82 4.83 -19.66
C GLY A 94 2.40 5.02 -19.15
N HIS A 95 1.40 4.96 -20.03
CA HIS A 95 0.00 5.01 -19.63
C HIS A 95 -0.44 3.61 -19.23
N PHE A 96 -0.89 3.46 -17.98
CA PHE A 96 -1.39 2.20 -17.43
C PHE A 96 -2.86 2.35 -17.05
N LEU A 97 -3.65 1.36 -17.45
CA LEU A 97 -5.05 1.20 -17.07
C LEU A 97 -5.21 -0.16 -16.38
N ILE A 98 -5.66 -0.17 -15.13
CA ILE A 98 -6.05 -1.38 -14.41
C ILE A 98 -7.56 -1.34 -14.22
N GLN A 99 -8.24 -2.38 -14.68
CA GLN A 99 -9.67 -2.54 -14.49
C GLN A 99 -10.00 -3.97 -14.06
N VAL A 100 -11.13 -4.14 -13.40
CA VAL A 100 -11.77 -5.44 -13.24
C VAL A 100 -13.10 -5.42 -14.00
N SER A 101 -13.40 -6.48 -14.74
CA SER A 101 -14.62 -6.57 -15.53
C SER A 101 -15.41 -7.84 -15.21
N SER A 102 -16.71 -7.78 -15.41
CA SER A 102 -17.64 -8.92 -15.31
C SER A 102 -18.81 -8.70 -16.28
N GLY A 103 -18.87 -9.52 -17.33
CA GLY A 103 -19.88 -9.35 -18.39
C GLY A 103 -19.68 -8.04 -19.16
N GLU A 104 -20.69 -7.17 -19.13
CA GLU A 104 -20.64 -5.83 -19.76
C GLU A 104 -20.14 -4.73 -18.81
N ASP A 105 -20.03 -5.03 -17.51
CA ASP A 105 -19.60 -4.08 -16.49
C ASP A 105 -18.07 -4.06 -16.39
N SER A 106 -17.45 -2.87 -16.46
CA SER A 106 -16.03 -2.67 -16.17
C SER A 106 -15.84 -1.61 -15.08
N TYR A 107 -14.88 -1.82 -14.19
CA TYR A 107 -14.58 -0.93 -13.06
C TYR A 107 -13.12 -0.52 -13.15
N VAL A 108 -12.88 0.77 -13.41
CA VAL A 108 -11.53 1.34 -13.53
C VAL A 108 -10.94 1.58 -12.14
N MET A 109 -9.91 0.82 -11.80
CA MET A 109 -9.24 0.86 -10.49
C MET A 109 -8.02 1.79 -10.49
N PHE A 110 -7.38 1.93 -11.65
CA PHE A 110 -6.23 2.80 -11.86
C PHE A 110 -6.19 3.25 -13.31
N ASP A 111 -6.00 4.54 -13.54
CA ASP A 111 -5.83 5.12 -14.88
C ASP A 111 -4.92 6.34 -14.76
N ASP A 112 -3.63 6.17 -15.09
CA ASP A 112 -2.65 7.25 -14.99
C ASP A 112 -1.41 7.02 -15.86
N ILE A 113 -0.68 8.11 -16.14
CA ILE A 113 0.63 8.10 -16.78
C ILE A 113 1.71 7.97 -15.71
N VAL A 114 2.48 6.89 -15.77
CA VAL A 114 3.55 6.54 -14.84
C VAL A 114 4.89 6.65 -15.55
N GLN A 115 5.76 7.54 -15.05
CA GLN A 115 7.09 7.77 -15.64
C GLN A 115 8.11 6.70 -15.22
N LEU A 116 8.09 6.31 -13.94
CA LEU A 116 9.04 5.36 -13.37
C LEU A 116 8.34 4.44 -12.38
N GLY A 117 8.32 3.15 -12.71
CA GLY A 117 7.63 2.11 -11.96
C GLY A 117 6.47 1.51 -12.74
N MET A 118 5.82 0.51 -12.17
CA MET A 118 4.69 -0.18 -12.77
C MET A 118 3.64 -0.42 -11.70
N PRO A 119 2.41 0.06 -11.88
CA PRO A 119 1.33 -0.27 -10.96
C PRO A 119 1.01 -1.76 -11.09
N GLU A 120 0.65 -2.37 -9.96
CA GLU A 120 0.29 -3.78 -9.89
C GLU A 120 -1.07 -3.93 -9.22
N ALA A 121 -1.80 -4.99 -9.55
CA ALA A 121 -3.04 -5.31 -8.86
C ALA A 121 -3.19 -6.80 -8.57
N ASP A 122 -3.85 -7.09 -7.44
CA ASP A 122 -4.18 -8.44 -7.00
C ASP A 122 -5.67 -8.53 -6.68
N ALA A 123 -6.26 -9.69 -6.94
CA ALA A 123 -7.63 -10.02 -6.58
C ALA A 123 -7.65 -11.13 -5.52
N TRP A 124 -8.49 -10.98 -4.49
CA TRP A 124 -8.70 -12.00 -3.46
C TRP A 124 -10.09 -11.90 -2.85
N ILE A 125 -10.52 -12.96 -2.18
CA ILE A 125 -11.80 -13.03 -1.47
C ILE A 125 -11.49 -13.21 0.02
N ASP A 126 -12.15 -12.41 0.87
CA ASP A 126 -11.95 -12.47 2.32
C ASP A 126 -12.75 -13.60 3.00
N ASP A 127 -12.65 -13.71 4.33
CA ASP A 127 -13.39 -14.71 5.12
C ASP A 127 -14.89 -14.38 5.28
N GLN A 128 -15.31 -13.19 4.84
CA GLN A 128 -16.69 -12.73 4.77
C GLN A 128 -17.27 -12.85 3.34
N GLU A 129 -16.55 -13.56 2.45
CA GLU A 129 -16.90 -13.73 1.04
C GLU A 129 -16.99 -12.42 0.24
N LYS A 130 -16.25 -11.38 0.64
CA LYS A 130 -16.18 -10.12 -0.13
C LYS A 130 -15.04 -10.17 -1.13
N LEU A 131 -15.29 -9.67 -2.34
CA LEU A 131 -14.27 -9.47 -3.36
C LEU A 131 -13.43 -8.23 -3.05
N HIS A 132 -12.12 -8.41 -3.03
CA HIS A 132 -11.12 -7.36 -2.91
C HIS A 132 -10.27 -7.26 -4.18
N ILE A 133 -10.04 -6.03 -4.63
CA ILE A 133 -9.03 -5.68 -5.62
C ILE A 133 -8.06 -4.71 -4.96
N VAL A 134 -6.80 -5.10 -4.83
CA VAL A 134 -5.76 -4.26 -4.24
C VAL A 134 -4.88 -3.71 -5.35
N VAL A 135 -4.82 -2.39 -5.47
CA VAL A 135 -3.92 -1.70 -6.39
C VAL A 135 -2.72 -1.17 -5.63
N ARG A 136 -1.52 -1.50 -6.08
CA ARG A 136 -0.25 -0.89 -5.66
C ARG A 136 0.22 0.07 -6.73
N ASP A 137 0.14 1.37 -6.46
CA ASP A 137 0.79 2.40 -7.25
C ASP A 137 2.28 2.48 -6.84
N VAL A 138 3.11 1.74 -7.56
CA VAL A 138 4.55 1.59 -7.28
C VAL A 138 5.33 2.52 -8.21
N ARG A 139 5.63 3.73 -7.75
CA ARG A 139 6.51 4.69 -8.45
C ARG A 139 7.77 4.96 -7.64
N THR A 140 8.84 5.42 -8.27
CA THR A 140 10.09 5.74 -7.55
C THR A 140 9.86 6.75 -6.40
N ALA A 141 8.96 7.72 -6.60
CA ALA A 141 8.65 8.78 -5.64
C ALA A 141 7.37 8.54 -4.81
N ARG A 142 6.63 7.45 -5.09
CA ARG A 142 5.31 7.18 -4.50
C ARG A 142 5.09 5.70 -4.29
N TYR A 143 4.60 5.33 -3.12
CA TYR A 143 4.06 4.00 -2.88
C TYR A 143 2.70 4.16 -2.24
N ARG A 144 1.64 3.88 -2.99
CA ARG A 144 0.26 3.91 -2.51
C ARG A 144 -0.36 2.53 -2.70
N VAL A 145 -1.06 2.06 -1.67
CA VAL A 145 -1.80 0.81 -1.70
C VAL A 145 -3.25 1.14 -1.39
N THR A 146 -4.13 0.88 -2.34
CA THR A 146 -5.58 1.09 -2.22
C THR A 146 -6.26 -0.27 -2.30
N ASP A 147 -7.05 -0.61 -1.29
CA ASP A 147 -7.88 -1.82 -1.25
C ASP A 147 -9.32 -1.45 -1.61
N PHE A 148 -9.82 -2.02 -2.70
CA PHE A 148 -11.17 -1.84 -3.21
C PHE A 148 -12.02 -3.05 -2.84
N THR A 149 -13.04 -2.84 -2.02
CA THR A 149 -14.01 -3.90 -1.67
C THR A 149 -15.26 -3.75 -2.51
N TYR A 150 -15.73 -4.85 -3.10
CA TYR A 150 -16.97 -4.87 -3.89
C TYR A 150 -18.21 -4.89 -3.00
N ASP A 151 -19.18 -4.05 -3.33
CA ASP A 151 -20.53 -4.04 -2.78
C ASP A 151 -21.49 -4.58 -3.85
N SER A 152 -21.90 -5.84 -3.71
CA SER A 152 -22.77 -6.51 -4.69
C SER A 152 -24.20 -5.97 -4.71
N GLU A 153 -24.69 -5.38 -3.62
CA GLU A 153 -26.02 -4.74 -3.58
C GLU A 153 -26.05 -3.47 -4.43
N LYS A 154 -24.97 -2.68 -4.36
CA LYS A 154 -24.85 -1.41 -5.09
C LYS A 154 -24.16 -1.55 -6.44
N LYS A 155 -23.51 -2.69 -6.71
CA LYS A 155 -22.61 -2.89 -7.84
C LYS A 155 -21.55 -1.79 -7.92
N GLU A 156 -20.89 -1.52 -6.80
CA GLU A 156 -19.81 -0.52 -6.73
C GLU A 156 -18.61 -1.09 -5.98
N PHE A 157 -17.42 -0.60 -6.28
CA PHE A 157 -16.27 -0.80 -5.41
C PHE A 157 -16.08 0.41 -4.49
N VAL A 158 -15.68 0.14 -3.25
CA VAL A 158 -15.28 1.16 -2.28
C VAL A 158 -13.79 1.00 -1.97
N GLY A 159 -13.00 1.94 -2.45
CA GLY A 159 -11.55 2.03 -2.27
C GLY A 159 -11.19 2.73 -0.96
N ASN A 160 -10.28 2.11 -0.21
CA ASN A 160 -9.67 2.67 0.98
C ASN A 160 -8.15 2.62 0.84
N ASP A 161 -7.47 3.74 1.12
CA ASP A 161 -6.01 3.75 1.15
C ASP A 161 -5.50 3.04 2.40
N VAL A 162 -4.83 1.90 2.20
CA VAL A 162 -4.19 1.13 3.28
C VAL A 162 -2.78 1.68 3.54
N LEU A 163 -2.15 2.26 2.52
CA LEU A 163 -0.87 2.95 2.63
C LEU A 163 -0.86 4.10 1.61
N ASN A 164 -0.45 5.30 2.05
CA ASN A 164 -0.29 6.46 1.17
C ASN A 164 1.04 7.17 1.45
N GLY A 165 2.11 6.69 0.82
CA GLY A 165 3.44 7.28 0.90
C GLY A 165 3.72 8.14 -0.32
N ASP A 166 3.77 9.46 -0.12
CA ASP A 166 4.19 10.43 -1.13
C ASP A 166 5.52 11.08 -0.73
N GLY A 167 6.32 11.52 -1.72
CA GLY A 167 7.65 12.08 -1.52
C GLY A 167 8.67 11.09 -0.91
N ILE A 168 8.41 9.79 -1.05
CA ILE A 168 9.29 8.73 -0.55
C ILE A 168 10.26 8.26 -1.63
N ASN A 169 11.29 7.49 -1.26
CA ASN A 169 12.07 6.72 -2.22
C ASN A 169 11.69 5.24 -2.08
N TYR A 170 10.90 4.71 -3.01
CA TYR A 170 10.60 3.29 -3.03
C TYR A 170 11.85 2.50 -3.40
N LEU A 171 12.27 1.56 -2.53
CA LEU A 171 13.54 0.85 -2.68
C LEU A 171 13.43 -0.46 -3.47
N GLY A 172 12.23 -1.03 -3.57
CA GLY A 172 11.97 -2.27 -4.31
C GLY A 172 11.08 -3.26 -3.57
N THR A 173 10.69 -4.31 -4.30
CA THR A 173 9.97 -5.49 -3.80
C THR A 173 10.83 -6.73 -3.97
N THR A 174 10.58 -7.76 -3.16
CA THR A 174 11.10 -9.10 -3.40
C THR A 174 10.14 -9.86 -4.32
N GLY A 175 10.08 -9.44 -5.58
CA GLY A 175 9.27 -10.07 -6.65
C GLY A 175 10.14 -10.37 -7.88
N LYS A 176 9.64 -11.22 -8.78
CA LYS A 176 10.32 -11.57 -10.05
C LYS A 176 9.64 -10.89 -11.22
#